data_AF-A0A372M0I1-F1
#
_entry.id   AF-A0A372M0I1-F1
#
_cell.length_a   1.000
_cell.length_b   1.000
_cell.length_c   1.000
_cell.angle_alpha   90.00
_cell.angle_beta   90.00
_cell.angle_gamma   90.00
#
_symmetry.space_group_name_H-M   'P 1'
#
loop_
_entity.id
_entity.type
_entity.pdbx_description
1 polymer ?
#
loop_
_entity_poly.entity_id
_entity_poly.type
_entity_poly.pdbx_seq_one_letter_code
_entity_poly.pdbx_strand_id
1 'polypeptide(L)'
;MASSASPPPPVPSARPAPHPVDEVPPVSHLAVFGLQHVLAMYAGAVAVPLIVGGAMKLSPADLAYLITADLLLCGIATLIQCVGFWRFGVRLPIMQGVTFAAVSPMVLIGTEGGGLPAIYGSVIVSGVAMILLAPVFGKLLRFFPPLVTGTVILIIGVSLLPVAGNWAAGGAGSPDFGAPKNLGLAAFVLVVVLGVQRFAPPFLSRIAVLVGIAVGMAVAVPFGFTDFGDVGDADWLGVSTPFHFGAPTFEPAAVVSMLVVALVIMTETTGDMIAVGEMTGRKVTARPLADGLRADGLSTVLGGVFNTFPYTAFAQNVGLVGMTRVRSRWVVAAAGGILVLLGLLPKLGAVVAAVPASVLGGAGLVMFGTVAASGLRTLATVDFRGTHHLTVVAVSVAIGMLPVGVPKIYAEFPDWFQTVMDSGISAGCITAILLNLLFNHGPGAADKGAVPGPRPAGDADDVPSGKSESEGAGRTDGE
;
A
#
# COMPACT_ATOMS: atom_id res chain seq x y z
N MET A 1 35.23 -38.51 60.37
CA MET A 1 35.71 -37.59 59.32
C MET A 1 34.68 -37.57 58.20
N ALA A 2 33.76 -36.60 58.21
CA ALA A 2 32.78 -36.42 57.15
C ALA A 2 33.30 -35.32 56.21
N SER A 3 33.51 -35.68 54.94
CA SER A 3 34.06 -34.83 53.88
C SER A 3 33.00 -33.84 53.40
N SER A 4 33.26 -32.54 53.54
CA SER A 4 32.43 -31.46 53.00
C SER A 4 32.74 -31.26 51.52
N ALA A 5 31.93 -31.84 50.64
CA ALA A 5 31.97 -31.52 49.21
C ALA A 5 31.38 -30.11 48.97
N SER A 6 32.14 -29.25 48.30
CA SER A 6 31.70 -27.91 47.91
C SER A 6 30.64 -27.97 46.79
N PRO A 7 29.69 -27.04 46.74
CA PRO A 7 28.65 -27.03 45.70
C PRO A 7 29.24 -26.73 44.31
N PRO A 8 28.66 -27.30 43.24
CA PRO A 8 29.14 -27.09 41.88
C PRO A 8 28.94 -25.62 41.45
N PRO A 9 29.80 -25.11 40.55
CA PRO A 9 29.70 -23.73 40.07
C PRO A 9 28.39 -23.51 39.30
N PRO A 10 27.81 -22.30 39.36
CA PRO A 10 26.58 -21.99 38.64
C PRO A 10 26.79 -22.12 37.13
N VAL A 11 25.90 -22.89 36.49
CA VAL A 11 25.86 -23.03 35.03
C VAL A 11 25.63 -21.65 34.40
N PRO A 12 26.40 -21.22 33.38
CA PRO A 12 26.16 -19.95 32.73
C PRO A 12 24.75 -19.95 32.15
N SER A 13 23.92 -18.96 32.54
CA SER A 13 22.59 -18.80 31.97
C SER A 13 22.72 -18.64 30.45
N ALA A 14 22.21 -19.60 29.69
CA ALA A 14 22.16 -19.52 28.23
C ALA A 14 21.51 -18.18 27.84
N ARG A 15 22.14 -17.44 26.91
CA ARG A 15 21.57 -16.17 26.41
C ARG A 15 20.15 -16.46 25.91
N PRO A 16 19.14 -15.64 26.26
CA PRO A 16 17.79 -15.82 25.76
C PRO A 16 17.82 -15.92 24.23
N ALA A 17 17.08 -16.87 23.66
CA ALA A 17 16.96 -16.98 22.22
C ALA A 17 16.47 -15.63 21.64
N PRO A 18 17.03 -15.16 20.52
CA PRO A 18 16.59 -13.92 19.89
C PRO A 18 15.10 -14.04 19.56
N HIS A 19 14.38 -12.91 19.61
CA HIS A 19 12.98 -12.86 19.21
C HIS A 19 12.82 -13.39 17.76
N PRO A 20 11.74 -14.08 17.38
CA PRO A 20 11.56 -14.65 16.03
C PRO A 20 11.71 -13.65 14.87
N VAL A 21 11.48 -12.37 15.14
CA VAL A 21 11.68 -11.27 14.20
C VAL A 21 13.17 -11.01 13.92
N ASP A 22 14.03 -11.23 14.91
CA ASP A 22 15.47 -10.99 14.87
C ASP A 22 16.29 -12.23 14.51
N GLU A 23 15.65 -13.41 14.46
CA GLU A 23 16.27 -14.66 13.99
C GLU A 23 16.70 -14.51 12.53
N VAL A 24 17.90 -15.00 12.19
CA VAL A 24 18.43 -15.06 10.83
C VAL A 24 18.26 -16.51 10.32
N PRO A 25 17.30 -16.76 9.40
CA PRO A 25 17.14 -18.08 8.80
C PRO A 25 18.34 -18.49 7.95
N PRO A 26 18.43 -19.78 7.57
CA PRO A 26 19.42 -20.25 6.60
C PRO A 26 19.34 -19.45 5.29
N VAL A 27 20.48 -19.33 4.59
CA VAL A 27 20.59 -18.55 3.35
C VAL A 27 19.59 -18.99 2.28
N SER A 28 19.29 -20.29 2.17
CA SER A 28 18.27 -20.80 1.25
C SER A 28 16.87 -20.27 1.55
N HIS A 29 16.50 -20.17 2.83
CA HIS A 29 15.22 -19.61 3.25
C HIS A 29 15.17 -18.11 3.00
N LEU A 30 16.26 -17.38 3.28
CA LEU A 30 16.38 -15.95 2.97
C LEU A 30 16.18 -15.69 1.47
N ALA A 31 16.81 -16.51 0.61
CA ALA A 31 16.69 -16.37 -0.83
C ALA A 31 15.27 -16.69 -1.34
N VAL A 32 14.69 -17.83 -0.94
CA VAL A 32 13.38 -18.27 -1.45
C VAL A 32 12.24 -17.37 -0.96
N PHE A 33 12.17 -17.11 0.35
CA PHE A 33 11.12 -16.25 0.90
C PHE A 33 11.36 -14.78 0.59
N GLY A 34 12.62 -14.34 0.50
CA GLY A 34 12.95 -13.00 0.02
C GLY A 34 12.45 -12.78 -1.40
N LEU A 35 12.73 -13.72 -2.30
CA LEU A 35 12.21 -13.69 -3.66
C LEU A 35 10.67 -13.71 -3.69
N GLN A 36 10.02 -14.48 -2.81
CA GLN A 36 8.56 -14.48 -2.71
C GLN A 36 8.00 -13.08 -2.37
N HIS A 37 8.63 -12.36 -1.43
CA HIS A 37 8.25 -10.98 -1.11
C HIS A 37 8.43 -10.03 -2.30
N VAL A 38 9.53 -10.18 -3.05
CA VAL A 38 9.77 -9.39 -4.27
C VAL A 38 8.69 -9.66 -5.32
N LEU A 39 8.45 -10.93 -5.65
CA LEU A 39 7.48 -11.31 -6.68
C LEU A 39 6.05 -10.88 -6.31
N ALA A 40 5.70 -10.90 -5.02
CA ALA A 40 4.39 -10.49 -4.53
C ALA A 40 4.14 -8.98 -4.73
N MET A 41 5.16 -8.14 -4.55
CA MET A 41 5.02 -6.69 -4.71
C MET A 41 5.33 -6.18 -6.12
N TYR A 42 6.07 -6.96 -6.93
CA TYR A 42 6.68 -6.50 -8.18
C TYR A 42 5.69 -5.78 -9.11
N ALA A 43 4.53 -6.38 -9.35
CA ALA A 43 3.50 -5.80 -10.21
C ALA A 43 2.99 -4.45 -9.70
N GLY A 44 2.86 -4.29 -8.38
CA GLY A 44 2.44 -3.03 -7.77
C GLY A 44 3.56 -1.98 -7.75
N ALA A 45 4.80 -2.40 -7.53
CA ALA A 45 5.97 -1.50 -7.55
C ALA A 45 6.13 -0.85 -8.93
N VAL A 46 6.11 -1.64 -10.01
CA VAL A 46 6.29 -1.11 -11.36
C VAL A 46 5.09 -0.32 -11.87
N ALA A 47 3.90 -0.48 -11.27
CA ALA A 47 2.69 0.17 -11.73
C ALA A 47 2.76 1.70 -11.60
N VAL A 48 3.25 2.25 -10.47
CA VAL A 48 3.26 3.71 -10.27
C VAL A 48 4.17 4.43 -11.27
N PRO A 49 5.43 4.01 -11.49
CA PRO A 49 6.26 4.55 -12.57
C PRO A 49 5.59 4.51 -13.94
N LEU A 50 4.94 3.41 -14.29
CA LEU A 50 4.24 3.26 -15.57
C LEU A 50 3.04 4.22 -15.70
N ILE A 51 2.30 4.47 -14.61
CA ILE A 51 1.16 5.39 -14.62
C ILE A 51 1.65 6.83 -14.77
N VAL A 52 2.57 7.25 -13.90
CA VAL A 52 3.05 8.63 -13.87
C VAL A 52 3.83 8.94 -15.14
N GLY A 53 4.79 8.09 -15.51
CA GLY A 53 5.58 8.29 -16.72
C GLY A 53 4.75 8.19 -18.00
N GLY A 54 3.75 7.31 -18.04
CA GLY A 54 2.82 7.21 -19.17
C GLY A 54 1.95 8.46 -19.31
N ALA A 55 1.43 9.00 -18.20
CA ALA A 55 0.68 10.26 -18.21
C ALA A 55 1.56 11.45 -18.64
N MET A 56 2.85 11.42 -18.28
CA MET A 56 3.85 12.41 -18.69
C MET A 56 4.38 12.20 -20.12
N LYS A 57 3.94 11.14 -20.82
CA LYS A 57 4.38 10.79 -22.18
C LYS A 57 5.91 10.66 -22.31
N LEU A 58 6.55 10.08 -21.29
CA LEU A 58 7.98 9.85 -21.30
C LEU A 58 8.39 8.85 -22.37
N SER A 59 9.65 8.92 -22.79
CA SER A 59 10.23 7.94 -23.71
C SER A 59 10.28 6.54 -23.07
N PRO A 60 10.32 5.46 -23.85
CA PRO A 60 10.50 4.11 -23.31
C PRO A 60 11.77 3.96 -22.45
N ALA A 61 12.85 4.65 -22.83
CA ALA A 61 14.10 4.69 -22.08
C ALA A 61 13.93 5.36 -20.70
N ASP A 62 13.25 6.51 -20.65
CA ASP A 62 12.96 7.23 -19.40
C ASP A 62 12.01 6.43 -18.50
N LEU A 63 11.03 5.73 -19.09
CA LEU A 63 10.15 4.82 -18.35
C LEU A 63 10.93 3.66 -17.73
N ALA A 64 11.80 3.02 -18.50
CA ALA A 64 12.69 1.97 -18.01
C ALA A 64 13.61 2.48 -16.89
N TYR A 65 14.11 3.70 -17.03
CA TYR A 65 14.90 4.38 -15.99
C TYR A 65 14.08 4.59 -14.71
N LEU A 66 12.85 5.11 -14.81
CA LEU A 66 11.98 5.28 -13.63
C LEU A 66 11.66 3.96 -12.94
N ILE A 67 11.40 2.89 -13.69
CA ILE A 67 11.13 1.56 -13.14
C ILE A 67 12.35 1.03 -12.37
N THR A 68 13.54 1.14 -12.96
CA THR A 68 14.77 0.64 -12.33
C THR A 68 15.19 1.47 -11.12
N ALA A 69 15.06 2.81 -11.20
CA ALA A 69 15.22 3.70 -10.07
C ALA A 69 14.25 3.35 -8.94
N ASP A 70 12.98 3.09 -9.24
CA ASP A 70 12.00 2.72 -8.24
C ASP A 70 12.30 1.38 -7.57
N LEU A 71 12.65 0.35 -8.33
CA LEU A 71 13.03 -0.94 -7.75
C LEU A 71 14.27 -0.82 -6.83
N LEU A 72 15.27 -0.03 -7.25
CA LEU A 72 16.46 0.25 -6.45
C LEU A 72 16.08 0.90 -5.11
N LEU A 73 15.27 1.96 -5.15
CA LEU A 73 14.90 2.72 -3.97
C LEU A 73 13.87 1.98 -3.10
N CYS A 74 12.95 1.18 -3.67
CA CYS A 74 12.12 0.23 -2.93
C CYS A 74 12.99 -0.73 -2.09
N GLY A 75 14.08 -1.23 -2.67
CA GLY A 75 15.03 -2.09 -2.00
C GLY A 75 15.75 -1.39 -0.84
N ILE A 76 16.27 -0.18 -1.09
CA ILE A 76 16.92 0.65 -0.07
C ILE A 76 15.95 1.02 1.05
N ALA A 77 14.75 1.48 0.72
CA ALA A 77 13.70 1.83 1.67
C ALA A 77 13.33 0.63 2.57
N THR A 78 13.19 -0.55 1.96
CA THR A 78 12.92 -1.80 2.68
C THR A 78 14.05 -2.14 3.66
N LEU A 79 15.31 -1.97 3.24
CA LEU A 79 16.47 -2.18 4.10
C LEU A 79 16.52 -1.17 5.25
N ILE A 80 16.25 0.12 4.99
CA ILE A 80 16.16 1.16 6.02
C ILE A 80 15.10 0.77 7.05
N GLN A 81 13.93 0.28 6.61
CA GLN A 81 12.82 -0.05 7.50
C GLN A 81 13.07 -1.31 8.34
N CYS A 82 13.59 -2.38 7.70
CA CYS A 82 13.80 -3.69 8.32
C CYS A 82 15.07 -3.76 9.17
N VAL A 83 16.19 -3.26 8.66
CA VAL A 83 17.48 -3.31 9.38
C VAL A 83 17.50 -2.23 10.45
N GLY A 84 17.10 -1.02 10.07
CA GLY A 84 16.98 0.15 10.92
C GLY A 84 18.32 0.66 11.48
N PHE A 85 18.61 1.94 11.27
CA PHE A 85 19.79 2.60 11.81
C PHE A 85 19.39 3.80 12.69
N TRP A 86 20.00 3.90 13.87
CA TRP A 86 19.74 4.98 14.83
C TRP A 86 18.24 5.18 15.19
N ARG A 87 17.59 6.18 14.58
CA ARG A 87 16.17 6.58 14.77
C ARG A 87 15.33 6.35 13.50
N PHE A 88 15.85 5.59 12.54
CA PHE A 88 15.19 5.25 11.29
C PHE A 88 14.99 3.73 11.23
N GLY A 89 13.75 3.31 11.03
CA GLY A 89 13.35 1.92 10.84
C GLY A 89 12.71 1.32 12.09
N VAL A 90 11.54 0.72 11.91
CA VAL A 90 10.78 0.05 12.99
C VAL A 90 11.35 -1.33 13.35
N ARG A 91 12.21 -1.91 12.49
CA ARG A 91 12.82 -3.24 12.68
C ARG A 91 11.81 -4.38 12.73
N LEU A 92 10.81 -4.30 11.88
CA LEU A 92 9.81 -5.33 11.61
C LEU A 92 9.92 -5.80 10.15
N PRO A 93 9.39 -6.98 9.80
CA PRO A 93 9.36 -7.48 8.41
C PRO A 93 8.36 -6.65 7.56
N ILE A 94 8.74 -5.42 7.23
CA ILE A 94 7.91 -4.48 6.47
C ILE A 94 8.62 -4.15 5.17
N MET A 95 7.99 -4.55 4.07
CA MET A 95 8.40 -4.17 2.73
C MET A 95 7.97 -2.73 2.46
N GLN A 96 8.82 -1.95 1.81
CA GLN A 96 8.50 -0.58 1.40
C GLN A 96 8.30 -0.53 -0.11
N GLY A 97 7.34 0.26 -0.56
CA GLY A 97 7.06 0.48 -1.98
C GLY A 97 6.41 1.83 -2.19
N VAL A 98 6.35 2.27 -3.45
CA VAL A 98 5.69 3.52 -3.79
C VAL A 98 4.18 3.41 -3.55
N THR A 99 3.60 4.45 -2.95
CA THR A 99 2.17 4.47 -2.66
C THR A 99 1.32 4.82 -3.88
N PHE A 100 0.18 4.13 -4.01
CA PHE A 100 -0.86 4.51 -4.96
C PHE A 100 -1.57 5.82 -4.58
N ALA A 101 -1.52 6.23 -3.30
CA ALA A 101 -2.14 7.46 -2.83
C ALA A 101 -1.57 8.72 -3.51
N ALA A 102 -0.32 8.65 -3.98
CA ALA A 102 0.36 9.76 -4.62
C ALA A 102 0.05 9.86 -6.12
N VAL A 103 -0.50 8.83 -6.76
CA VAL A 103 -0.57 8.74 -8.23
C VAL A 103 -1.36 9.89 -8.85
N SER A 104 -2.62 10.07 -8.45
CA SER A 104 -3.47 11.13 -9.02
C SER A 104 -2.88 12.53 -8.80
N PRO A 105 -2.47 12.93 -7.57
CA PRO A 105 -1.86 14.25 -7.40
C PRO A 105 -0.51 14.41 -8.14
N MET A 106 0.33 13.38 -8.24
CA MET A 106 1.57 13.45 -9.02
C MET A 106 1.31 13.65 -10.50
N VAL A 107 0.37 12.90 -11.09
CA VAL A 107 -0.01 13.05 -12.50
C VAL A 107 -0.46 14.48 -12.76
N LEU A 108 -1.32 15.02 -11.89
CA LEU A 108 -1.84 16.38 -12.02
C LEU A 108 -0.73 17.44 -11.96
N ILE A 109 0.12 17.39 -10.93
CA ILE A 109 1.29 18.29 -10.77
C ILE A 109 2.20 18.23 -12.01
N GLY A 110 2.45 17.02 -12.51
CA GLY A 110 3.30 16.82 -13.68
C GLY A 110 2.70 17.41 -14.95
N THR A 111 1.41 17.18 -15.20
CA THR A 111 0.77 17.56 -16.46
C THR A 111 0.29 19.01 -16.53
N GLU A 112 0.08 19.68 -15.40
CA GLU A 112 -0.41 21.06 -15.34
C GLU A 112 0.69 22.14 -15.30
N GLY A 113 1.94 21.75 -15.57
CA GLY A 113 3.03 22.68 -15.84
C GLY A 113 4.29 22.51 -14.99
N GLY A 114 4.20 21.80 -13.86
CA GLY A 114 5.36 21.60 -12.97
C GLY A 114 6.33 20.50 -13.41
N GLY A 115 5.84 19.53 -14.21
CA GLY A 115 6.64 18.41 -14.69
C GLY A 115 7.17 17.50 -13.57
N LEU A 116 8.10 16.61 -13.94
CA LEU A 116 8.79 15.73 -12.97
C LEU A 116 9.56 16.51 -11.88
N PRO A 117 10.24 17.64 -12.17
CA PRO A 117 10.92 18.43 -11.15
C PRO A 117 10.03 18.90 -10.00
N ALA A 118 8.78 19.31 -10.28
CA ALA A 118 7.83 19.76 -9.26
C ALA A 118 7.31 18.59 -8.41
N ILE A 119 7.11 17.43 -9.03
CA ILE A 119 6.82 16.18 -8.31
C ILE A 119 7.97 15.90 -7.34
N TYR A 120 9.21 15.85 -7.80
CA TYR A 120 10.34 15.53 -6.93
C TYR A 120 10.57 16.55 -5.81
N GLY A 121 10.42 17.85 -6.07
CA GLY A 121 10.54 18.87 -5.04
C GLY A 121 9.44 18.75 -3.98
N SER A 122 8.19 18.52 -4.38
CA SER A 122 7.08 18.31 -3.44
C SER A 122 7.19 16.99 -2.65
N VAL A 123 7.72 15.93 -3.27
CA VAL A 123 8.04 14.64 -2.62
C VAL A 123 9.16 14.81 -1.58
N ILE A 124 10.22 15.55 -1.88
CA ILE A 124 11.29 15.83 -0.91
C ILE A 124 10.72 16.57 0.31
N VAL A 125 9.94 17.63 0.07
CA VAL A 125 9.34 18.43 1.16
C VAL A 125 8.40 17.58 2.01
N SER A 126 7.58 16.72 1.39
CA SER A 126 6.67 15.84 2.12
C SER A 126 7.42 14.80 2.97
N GLY A 127 8.50 14.20 2.44
CA GLY A 127 9.36 13.29 3.20
C GLY A 127 10.04 13.96 4.39
N VAL A 128 10.53 15.19 4.24
CA VAL A 128 11.06 15.98 5.36
C VAL A 128 9.97 16.25 6.40
N ALA A 129 8.76 16.64 5.96
CA ALA A 129 7.64 16.87 6.87
C ALA A 129 7.27 15.60 7.65
N MET A 130 7.27 14.42 7.02
CA MET A 130 7.04 13.14 7.69
C MET A 130 8.08 12.87 8.79
N ILE A 131 9.37 13.10 8.52
CA ILE A 131 10.45 12.94 9.52
C ILE A 131 10.21 13.84 10.73
N LEU A 132 9.81 15.10 10.50
CA LEU A 132 9.56 16.08 11.54
C LEU A 132 8.28 15.77 12.34
N LEU A 133 7.23 15.27 11.67
CA LEU A 133 5.95 14.93 12.29
C LEU A 133 5.95 13.57 13.01
N ALA A 134 6.81 12.64 12.62
CA ALA A 134 6.87 11.28 13.17
C ALA A 134 6.86 11.19 14.72
N PRO A 135 7.58 12.03 15.49
CA PRO A 135 7.59 11.94 16.95
C PRO A 135 6.25 12.30 17.60
N VAL A 136 5.48 13.17 16.95
CA VAL A 136 4.19 13.66 17.45
C VAL A 136 3.00 12.96 16.79
N PHE A 137 3.24 12.20 15.71
CA PHE A 137 2.20 11.56 14.92
C PHE A 137 1.32 10.61 15.72
N GLY A 138 1.87 9.95 16.76
CA GLY A 138 1.08 9.13 17.68
C GLY A 138 -0.10 9.87 18.33
N LYS A 139 -0.01 11.20 18.50
CA LYS A 139 -1.12 12.04 18.98
C LYS A 139 -2.12 12.40 17.86
N LEU A 140 -1.66 12.40 16.61
CA LEU A 140 -2.49 12.69 15.43
C LEU A 140 -3.33 11.48 15.02
N LEU A 141 -2.92 10.26 15.35
CA LEU A 141 -3.64 9.02 15.01
C LEU A 141 -5.12 9.03 15.37
N ARG A 142 -5.50 9.71 16.45
CA ARG A 142 -6.92 9.85 16.85
C ARG A 142 -7.80 10.50 15.77
N PHE A 143 -7.21 11.32 14.91
CA PHE A 143 -7.89 12.01 13.81
C PHE A 143 -8.03 11.16 12.55
N PHE A 144 -7.34 10.02 12.51
CA PHE A 144 -7.40 9.07 11.39
C PHE A 144 -7.89 7.69 11.84
N PRO A 145 -9.13 7.58 12.38
CA PRO A 145 -9.72 6.30 12.72
C PRO A 145 -9.92 5.43 11.46
N PRO A 146 -10.24 4.13 11.61
CA PRO A 146 -10.55 3.23 10.49
C PRO A 146 -11.57 3.78 9.48
N LEU A 147 -12.48 4.65 9.95
CA LEU A 147 -13.41 5.42 9.11
C LEU A 147 -12.68 6.26 8.05
N VAL A 148 -11.68 7.04 8.43
CA VAL A 148 -10.95 7.93 7.51
C VAL A 148 -10.04 7.11 6.61
N THR A 149 -9.24 6.21 7.18
CA THR A 149 -8.28 5.39 6.41
C THR A 149 -8.98 4.48 5.41
N GLY A 150 -10.05 3.79 5.82
CA GLY A 150 -10.84 2.92 4.95
C GLY A 150 -11.50 3.69 3.80
N THR A 151 -12.01 4.90 4.08
CA THR A 151 -12.58 5.79 3.06
C THR A 151 -11.52 6.23 2.06
N VAL A 152 -10.35 6.64 2.52
CA VAL A 152 -9.24 7.06 1.65
C VAL A 152 -8.76 5.91 0.76
N ILE A 153 -8.55 4.72 1.32
CA ILE A 153 -8.13 3.53 0.55
C ILE A 153 -9.18 3.17 -0.51
N LEU A 154 -10.47 3.27 -0.18
CA LEU A 154 -11.55 3.06 -1.14
C LEU A 154 -11.48 4.07 -2.29
N ILE A 155 -11.31 5.36 -1.99
CA ILE A 155 -11.17 6.43 -2.99
C ILE A 155 -9.96 6.19 -3.88
N ILE A 156 -8.81 5.80 -3.33
CA ILE A 156 -7.60 5.46 -4.11
C ILE A 156 -7.92 4.34 -5.09
N GLY A 157 -8.50 3.23 -4.62
CA GLY A 157 -8.82 2.08 -5.47
C GLY A 157 -9.77 2.43 -6.61
N VAL A 158 -10.87 3.14 -6.32
CA VAL A 158 -11.87 3.50 -7.34
C VAL A 158 -11.32 4.56 -8.31
N SER A 159 -10.55 5.55 -7.82
CA SER A 159 -9.95 6.60 -8.66
C SER A 159 -8.95 6.05 -9.69
N LEU A 160 -8.36 4.87 -9.43
CA LEU A 160 -7.40 4.23 -10.33
C LEU A 160 -8.02 3.22 -11.30
N LEU A 161 -9.32 2.88 -11.16
CA LEU A 161 -10.01 2.02 -12.13
C LEU A 161 -10.00 2.58 -13.56
N PRO A 162 -10.19 3.90 -13.81
CA PRO A 162 -10.05 4.47 -15.14
C PRO A 162 -8.68 4.24 -15.76
N VAL A 163 -7.61 4.19 -14.96
CA VAL A 163 -6.26 3.91 -15.45
C VAL A 163 -6.17 2.49 -16.02
N ALA A 164 -6.64 1.49 -15.26
CA ALA A 164 -6.72 0.12 -15.75
C ALA A 164 -7.65 -0.03 -16.96
N GLY A 165 -8.77 0.70 -17.00
CA GLY A 165 -9.68 0.73 -18.14
C GLY A 165 -9.02 1.28 -19.41
N ASN A 166 -8.30 2.41 -19.29
CA ASN A 166 -7.54 2.99 -20.40
C ASN A 166 -6.45 2.04 -20.90
N TRP A 167 -5.73 1.37 -19.99
CA TRP A 167 -4.76 0.34 -20.35
C TRP A 167 -5.41 -0.84 -21.06
N ALA A 168 -6.53 -1.36 -20.56
CA ALA A 168 -7.27 -2.46 -21.18
C ALA A 168 -7.73 -2.12 -22.61
N ALA A 169 -8.14 -0.87 -22.83
CA ALA A 169 -8.51 -0.36 -24.14
C ALA A 169 -7.32 -0.18 -25.11
N GLY A 170 -6.07 -0.34 -24.66
CA GLY A 170 -4.87 -0.22 -25.50
C GLY A 170 -4.01 1.02 -25.21
N GLY A 171 -4.30 1.75 -24.14
CA GLY A 171 -3.58 2.97 -23.74
C GLY A 171 -4.26 4.24 -24.26
N ALA A 172 -4.39 5.25 -23.40
CA ALA A 172 -5.02 6.52 -23.75
C ALA A 172 -4.31 7.19 -24.95
N GLY A 173 -5.07 7.59 -25.96
CA GLY A 173 -4.53 8.20 -27.18
C GLY A 173 -4.03 7.21 -28.25
N SER A 174 -4.16 5.89 -28.02
CA SER A 174 -3.84 4.88 -29.02
C SER A 174 -4.81 4.93 -30.22
N PRO A 175 -4.33 4.77 -31.48
CA PRO A 175 -5.21 4.65 -32.65
C PRO A 175 -6.17 3.46 -32.56
N ASP A 176 -5.78 2.41 -31.85
CA ASP A 176 -6.57 1.20 -31.64
C ASP A 176 -7.34 1.23 -30.30
N PHE A 177 -7.59 2.41 -29.72
CA PHE A 177 -8.28 2.51 -28.44
C PHE A 177 -9.65 1.84 -28.48
N GLY A 178 -9.89 0.90 -27.57
CA GLY A 178 -11.13 0.12 -27.48
C GLY A 178 -11.28 -0.97 -28.54
N ALA A 179 -10.26 -1.21 -29.38
CA ALA A 179 -10.31 -2.28 -30.37
C ALA A 179 -10.52 -3.65 -29.69
N PRO A 180 -11.33 -4.56 -30.28
CA PRO A 180 -11.61 -5.88 -29.69
C PRO A 180 -10.36 -6.70 -29.37
N LYS A 181 -9.27 -6.51 -30.12
CA LYS A 181 -7.97 -7.17 -29.87
C LYS A 181 -7.36 -6.77 -28.52
N ASN A 182 -7.46 -5.49 -28.16
CA ASN A 182 -6.92 -4.93 -26.90
C ASN A 182 -7.75 -5.41 -25.71
N LEU A 183 -9.07 -5.27 -25.82
CA LEU A 183 -10.01 -5.73 -24.79
C LEU A 183 -9.98 -7.25 -24.62
N GLY A 184 -9.84 -7.99 -25.72
CA GLY A 184 -9.69 -9.45 -25.70
C GLY A 184 -8.43 -9.91 -24.99
N LEU A 185 -7.29 -9.24 -25.23
CA LEU A 185 -6.04 -9.52 -24.52
C LEU A 185 -6.14 -9.18 -23.03
N ALA A 186 -6.74 -8.03 -22.69
CA ALA A 186 -6.95 -7.63 -21.30
C ALA A 186 -7.88 -8.62 -20.55
N ALA A 187 -8.97 -9.03 -21.19
CA ALA A 187 -9.89 -10.02 -20.66
C ALA A 187 -9.22 -11.40 -20.49
N PHE A 188 -8.39 -11.81 -21.46
CA PHE A 188 -7.60 -13.03 -21.35
C PHE A 188 -6.67 -12.99 -20.14
N VAL A 189 -5.91 -11.90 -19.95
CA VAL A 189 -5.04 -11.73 -18.78
C VAL A 189 -5.83 -11.77 -17.49
N LEU A 190 -6.97 -11.10 -17.42
CA LEU A 190 -7.87 -11.15 -16.26
C LEU A 190 -8.29 -12.59 -15.95
N VAL A 191 -8.74 -13.35 -16.95
CA VAL A 191 -9.12 -14.77 -16.78
C VAL A 191 -7.94 -15.60 -16.29
N VAL A 192 -6.74 -15.39 -16.81
CA VAL A 192 -5.53 -16.08 -16.34
C VAL A 192 -5.25 -15.74 -14.88
N VAL A 193 -5.28 -14.47 -14.49
CA VAL A 193 -5.06 -14.06 -13.09
C VAL A 193 -6.08 -14.73 -12.17
N LEU A 194 -7.37 -14.69 -12.50
CA LEU A 194 -8.42 -15.32 -11.72
C LEU A 194 -8.27 -16.85 -11.66
N GLY A 195 -7.91 -17.48 -12.77
CA GLY A 195 -7.64 -18.92 -12.84
C GLY A 195 -6.47 -19.33 -11.94
N VAL A 196 -5.37 -18.59 -11.97
CA VAL A 196 -4.20 -18.83 -11.11
C VAL A 196 -4.55 -18.59 -9.65
N GLN A 197 -5.30 -17.53 -9.32
CA GLN A 197 -5.75 -17.29 -7.95
C GLN A 197 -6.64 -18.42 -7.41
N ARG A 198 -7.54 -18.97 -8.25
CA ARG A 198 -8.52 -19.97 -7.82
C ARG A 198 -7.98 -21.39 -7.75
N PHE A 199 -7.14 -21.78 -8.70
CA PHE A 199 -6.76 -23.18 -8.92
C PHE A 199 -5.28 -23.49 -8.69
N ALA A 200 -4.39 -22.49 -8.70
CA ALA A 200 -2.97 -22.74 -8.53
C ALA A 200 -2.59 -22.98 -7.05
N PRO A 201 -1.42 -23.58 -6.79
CA PRO A 201 -0.89 -23.71 -5.44
C PRO A 201 -0.68 -22.35 -4.75
N PRO A 202 -0.65 -22.30 -3.39
CA PRO A 202 -0.55 -21.05 -2.63
C PRO A 202 0.65 -20.17 -2.96
N PHE A 203 1.73 -20.71 -3.54
CA PHE A 203 2.86 -19.90 -4.00
C PHE A 203 2.48 -19.10 -5.25
N LEU A 204 1.95 -19.77 -6.28
CA LEU A 204 1.57 -19.16 -7.56
C LEU A 204 0.38 -18.21 -7.42
N SER A 205 -0.61 -18.55 -6.59
CA SER A 205 -1.78 -17.69 -6.37
C SER A 205 -1.43 -16.31 -5.80
N ARG A 206 -0.32 -16.20 -5.04
CA ARG A 206 0.14 -14.92 -4.47
C ARG A 206 0.82 -14.01 -5.48
N ILE A 207 1.39 -14.60 -6.53
CA ILE A 207 2.04 -13.88 -7.62
C ILE A 207 1.17 -13.95 -8.89
N ALA A 208 -0.13 -14.23 -8.75
CA ALA A 208 -1.03 -14.48 -9.87
C ALA A 208 -1.09 -13.31 -10.86
N VAL A 209 -1.00 -12.07 -10.37
CA VAL A 209 -0.93 -10.87 -11.21
C VAL A 209 0.33 -10.91 -12.09
N LEU A 210 1.49 -11.21 -11.49
CA LEU A 210 2.75 -11.32 -12.22
C LEU A 210 2.74 -12.47 -13.24
N VAL A 211 2.16 -13.62 -12.87
CA VAL A 211 1.95 -14.75 -13.78
C VAL A 211 1.04 -14.36 -14.94
N GLY A 212 -0.07 -13.65 -14.66
CA GLY A 212 -0.97 -13.13 -15.69
C GLY A 212 -0.27 -12.17 -16.64
N ILE A 213 0.57 -11.28 -16.14
CA ILE A 213 1.40 -10.38 -16.97
C ILE A 213 2.36 -11.20 -17.83
N ALA A 214 3.07 -12.18 -17.26
CA ALA A 214 4.02 -13.01 -18.00
C ALA A 214 3.36 -13.84 -19.11
N VAL A 215 2.23 -14.48 -18.82
CA VAL A 215 1.44 -15.25 -19.79
C VAL A 215 0.82 -14.33 -20.84
N GLY A 216 0.28 -13.19 -20.42
CA GLY A 216 -0.24 -12.16 -21.32
C GLY A 216 0.81 -11.63 -22.28
N MET A 217 2.01 -11.34 -21.78
CA MET A 217 3.16 -10.94 -22.59
C MET A 217 3.55 -12.03 -23.59
N ALA A 218 3.65 -13.29 -23.15
CA ALA A 218 3.99 -14.41 -24.03
C ALA A 218 2.98 -14.61 -25.16
N VAL A 219 1.68 -14.38 -24.89
CA VAL A 219 0.65 -14.38 -25.92
C VAL A 219 0.73 -13.13 -26.78
N ALA A 220 1.07 -11.96 -26.24
CA ALA A 220 1.13 -10.71 -26.99
C ALA A 220 2.23 -10.70 -28.09
N VAL A 221 3.36 -11.37 -27.85
CA VAL A 221 4.51 -11.44 -28.79
C VAL A 221 4.11 -11.93 -30.20
N PRO A 222 3.51 -13.12 -30.40
CA PRO A 222 3.17 -13.60 -31.75
C PRO A 222 2.11 -12.76 -32.46
N PHE A 223 1.29 -11.99 -31.72
CA PHE A 223 0.29 -11.10 -32.31
C PHE A 223 0.83 -9.69 -32.60
N GLY A 224 2.13 -9.44 -32.42
CA GLY A 224 2.78 -8.19 -32.79
C GLY A 224 2.41 -7.00 -31.90
N PHE A 225 2.02 -7.26 -30.65
CA PHE A 225 1.68 -6.20 -29.68
C PHE A 225 2.91 -5.58 -29.01
N THR A 226 4.11 -6.15 -29.20
CA THR A 226 5.31 -5.83 -28.45
C THR A 226 6.41 -5.32 -29.37
N ASP A 227 7.09 -4.25 -28.94
CA ASP A 227 8.35 -3.80 -29.52
C ASP A 227 9.48 -4.05 -28.50
N PHE A 228 10.50 -4.80 -28.92
CA PHE A 228 11.67 -5.13 -28.10
C PHE A 228 12.93 -4.39 -28.52
N GLY A 229 12.84 -3.45 -29.46
CA GLY A 229 14.01 -2.70 -29.96
C GLY A 229 14.83 -2.09 -28.82
N ASP A 230 14.16 -1.34 -27.94
CA ASP A 230 14.78 -0.67 -26.80
C ASP A 230 15.35 -1.63 -25.75
N VAL A 231 14.87 -2.88 -25.71
CA VAL A 231 15.39 -3.90 -24.79
C VAL A 231 16.77 -4.38 -25.23
N GLY A 232 17.04 -4.44 -26.54
CA GLY A 232 18.36 -4.79 -27.07
C GLY A 232 19.43 -3.81 -26.61
N ASP A 233 19.11 -2.52 -26.73
CA ASP A 233 19.99 -1.38 -26.51
C ASP A 233 20.20 -1.04 -25.02
N ALA A 234 19.33 -1.52 -24.13
CA ALA A 234 19.46 -1.29 -22.70
C ALA A 234 20.73 -1.94 -22.10
N ASP A 235 21.44 -1.17 -21.28
CA ASP A 235 22.62 -1.64 -20.56
C ASP A 235 22.29 -2.76 -19.56
N TRP A 236 23.27 -3.63 -19.32
CA TRP A 236 23.16 -4.69 -18.32
C TRP A 236 23.29 -4.19 -16.89
N LEU A 237 24.08 -3.13 -16.66
CA LEU A 237 24.29 -2.53 -15.35
C LEU A 237 24.14 -1.02 -15.45
N GLY A 238 23.33 -0.43 -14.56
CA GLY A 238 23.10 1.00 -14.49
C GLY A 238 22.70 1.43 -13.09
N VAL A 239 22.99 2.68 -12.74
CA VAL A 239 22.68 3.25 -11.44
C VAL A 239 21.82 4.50 -11.64
N SER A 240 20.76 4.65 -10.85
CA SER A 240 19.98 5.88 -10.84
C SER A 240 20.84 7.03 -10.28
N THR A 241 21.16 7.99 -11.15
CA THR A 241 21.84 9.23 -10.77
C THR A 241 20.86 10.20 -10.11
N PRO A 242 21.28 10.97 -9.09
CA PRO A 242 20.45 12.01 -8.50
C PRO A 242 19.99 13.02 -9.55
N PHE A 243 18.72 13.45 -9.49
CA PHE A 243 18.16 14.53 -10.30
C PHE A 243 18.32 14.36 -11.83
N HIS A 244 18.17 13.13 -12.31
CA HIS A 244 18.30 12.76 -13.73
C HIS A 244 17.35 13.57 -14.64
N PHE A 245 16.13 13.83 -14.18
CA PHE A 245 15.15 14.62 -14.94
C PHE A 245 15.19 16.13 -14.62
N GLY A 246 16.22 16.59 -13.92
CA GLY A 246 16.42 17.98 -13.55
C GLY A 246 16.36 18.24 -12.04
N ALA A 247 16.82 19.43 -11.65
CA ALA A 247 16.82 19.87 -10.25
C ALA A 247 15.38 20.08 -9.74
N PRO A 248 15.08 19.72 -8.48
CA PRO A 248 13.73 19.79 -7.93
C PRO A 248 13.23 21.24 -7.85
N THR A 249 11.97 21.45 -8.22
CA THR A 249 11.28 22.74 -8.08
C THR A 249 10.25 22.67 -6.96
N PHE A 250 10.10 23.78 -6.22
CA PHE A 250 9.28 23.82 -5.01
C PHE A 250 8.03 24.66 -5.22
N GLU A 251 7.03 24.06 -5.86
CA GLU A 251 5.74 24.71 -6.11
C GLU A 251 4.80 24.57 -4.90
N PRO A 252 4.27 25.67 -4.35
CA PRO A 252 3.45 25.62 -3.14
C PRO A 252 2.23 24.70 -3.24
N ALA A 253 1.51 24.71 -4.37
CA ALA A 253 0.32 23.88 -4.56
C ALA A 253 0.68 22.38 -4.59
N ALA A 254 1.75 22.02 -5.30
CA ALA A 254 2.29 20.67 -5.34
C ALA A 254 2.72 20.19 -3.94
N VAL A 255 3.40 21.06 -3.18
CA VAL A 255 3.81 20.78 -1.79
C VAL A 255 2.61 20.51 -0.91
N VAL A 256 1.57 21.35 -0.95
CA VAL A 256 0.35 21.15 -0.15
C VAL A 256 -0.31 19.81 -0.50
N SER A 257 -0.43 19.50 -1.80
CA SER A 257 -1.00 18.24 -2.27
C SER A 257 -0.20 17.03 -1.74
N MET A 258 1.12 17.05 -1.85
CA MET A 258 1.98 15.98 -1.32
C MET A 258 2.01 15.90 0.21
N LEU A 259 1.79 17.00 0.94
CA LEU A 259 1.64 16.97 2.40
C LEU A 259 0.37 16.25 2.84
N VAL A 260 -0.73 16.39 2.09
CA VAL A 260 -1.95 15.60 2.35
C VAL A 260 -1.66 14.11 2.14
N VAL A 261 -0.99 13.75 1.04
CA VAL A 261 -0.57 12.38 0.77
C VAL A 261 0.36 11.85 1.88
N ALA A 262 1.29 12.65 2.38
CA ALA A 262 2.16 12.27 3.49
C ALA A 262 1.38 11.89 4.76
N LEU A 263 0.30 12.61 5.10
CA LEU A 263 -0.55 12.25 6.24
C LEU A 263 -1.26 10.90 6.04
N VAL A 264 -1.64 10.59 4.79
CA VAL A 264 -2.22 9.30 4.42
C VAL A 264 -1.17 8.19 4.61
N ILE A 265 0.02 8.38 4.05
CA ILE A 265 1.16 7.44 4.17
C ILE A 265 1.46 7.14 5.64
N MET A 266 1.58 8.19 6.46
CA MET A 266 1.91 8.02 7.88
C MET A 266 0.81 7.25 8.62
N THR A 267 -0.46 7.45 8.27
CA THR A 267 -1.55 6.68 8.88
C THR A 267 -1.56 5.23 8.42
N GLU A 268 -1.46 5.00 7.11
CA GLU A 268 -1.43 3.67 6.50
C GLU A 268 -0.30 2.84 7.10
N THR A 269 0.91 3.38 7.10
CA THR A 269 2.08 2.69 7.63
C THR A 269 1.98 2.46 9.14
N THR A 270 1.34 3.35 9.90
CA THR A 270 1.07 3.08 11.32
C THR A 270 0.19 1.84 11.51
N GLY A 271 -0.90 1.73 10.73
CA GLY A 271 -1.78 0.57 10.76
C GLY A 271 -1.04 -0.73 10.42
N ASP A 272 -0.23 -0.70 9.36
CA ASP A 272 0.58 -1.83 8.92
C ASP A 272 1.63 -2.25 9.94
N MET A 273 2.30 -1.29 10.59
CA MET A 273 3.25 -1.58 11.67
C MET A 273 2.57 -2.27 12.85
N ILE A 274 1.41 -1.78 13.27
CA ILE A 274 0.63 -2.37 14.38
C ILE A 274 0.21 -3.79 14.00
N ALA A 275 -0.35 -3.99 12.80
CA ALA A 275 -0.77 -5.29 12.31
C ALA A 275 0.39 -6.30 12.25
N VAL A 276 1.55 -5.89 11.71
CA VAL A 276 2.76 -6.74 11.70
C VAL A 276 3.25 -7.00 13.13
N GLY A 277 3.20 -6.01 14.02
CA GLY A 277 3.55 -6.16 15.43
C GLY A 277 2.70 -7.22 16.12
N GLU A 278 1.40 -7.23 15.88
CA GLU A 278 0.47 -8.25 16.39
C GLU A 278 0.77 -9.64 15.80
N MET A 279 0.94 -9.73 14.48
CA MET A 279 1.26 -11.01 13.79
C MET A 279 2.60 -11.62 14.24
N THR A 280 3.56 -10.76 14.58
CA THR A 280 4.92 -11.16 14.98
C THR A 280 5.09 -11.30 16.49
N GLY A 281 4.13 -10.83 17.29
CA GLY A 281 4.22 -10.79 18.75
C GLY A 281 5.11 -9.66 19.30
N ARG A 282 5.56 -8.71 18.45
CA ARG A 282 6.41 -7.59 18.85
C ARG A 282 5.58 -6.31 18.98
N LYS A 283 5.35 -5.85 20.21
CA LYS A 283 4.60 -4.62 20.48
C LYS A 283 5.25 -3.40 19.81
N VAL A 284 4.46 -2.66 19.04
CA VAL A 284 4.86 -1.38 18.43
C VAL A 284 4.45 -0.25 19.38
N THR A 285 5.41 0.23 20.16
CA THR A 285 5.20 1.39 21.03
C THR A 285 5.44 2.70 20.26
N ALA A 286 5.16 3.85 20.88
CA ALA A 286 5.25 5.15 20.23
C ALA A 286 6.63 5.45 19.61
N ARG A 287 7.72 4.94 20.22
CA ARG A 287 9.09 5.18 19.72
C ARG A 287 9.43 4.33 18.48
N PRO A 288 9.29 2.99 18.48
CA PRO A 288 9.41 2.19 17.25
C PRO A 288 8.50 2.69 16.12
N LEU A 289 7.28 3.12 16.45
CA LEU A 289 6.37 3.72 15.48
C LEU A 289 6.98 4.98 14.85
N ALA A 290 7.43 5.93 15.67
CA ALA A 290 8.07 7.15 15.18
C ALA A 290 9.37 6.86 14.40
N ASP A 291 10.17 5.89 14.84
CA ASP A 291 11.39 5.48 14.12
C ASP A 291 11.05 4.87 12.74
N GLY A 292 9.93 4.14 12.64
CA GLY A 292 9.38 3.65 11.38
C GLY A 292 8.90 4.76 10.43
N LEU A 293 8.08 5.69 10.94
CA LEU A 293 7.57 6.83 10.15
C LEU A 293 8.70 7.75 9.66
N ARG A 294 9.78 7.90 10.45
CA ARG A 294 10.99 8.60 10.01
C ARG A 294 11.66 7.90 8.84
N ALA A 295 11.66 6.57 8.84
CA ALA A 295 12.24 5.79 7.74
C ALA A 295 11.40 5.87 6.47
N ASP A 296 10.07 5.92 6.56
CA ASP A 296 9.21 6.19 5.40
C ASP A 296 9.49 7.60 4.84
N GLY A 297 9.60 8.60 5.73
CA GLY A 297 9.93 9.97 5.35
C GLY A 297 11.32 10.09 4.72
N LEU A 298 12.33 9.43 5.27
CA LEU A 298 13.67 9.38 4.70
C LEU A 298 13.67 8.69 3.34
N SER A 299 12.97 7.58 3.20
CA SER A 299 12.83 6.86 1.94
C SER A 299 12.14 7.73 0.89
N THR A 300 11.13 8.50 1.29
CA THR A 300 10.44 9.48 0.45
C THR A 300 11.37 10.62 0.01
N VAL A 301 12.21 11.16 0.90
CA VAL A 301 13.25 12.14 0.53
C VAL A 301 14.22 11.55 -0.49
N LEU A 302 14.73 10.34 -0.23
CA LEU A 302 15.61 9.64 -1.15
C LEU A 302 14.92 9.39 -2.49
N GLY A 303 13.63 9.09 -2.49
CA GLY A 303 12.84 8.92 -3.70
C GLY A 303 12.86 10.18 -4.57
N GLY A 304 12.52 11.34 -4.01
CA GLY A 304 12.59 12.59 -4.77
C GLY A 304 14.01 12.96 -5.24
N VAL A 305 15.06 12.59 -4.49
CA VAL A 305 16.46 12.80 -4.93
C VAL A 305 16.85 11.88 -6.09
N PHE A 306 16.45 10.61 -6.03
CA PHE A 306 16.80 9.57 -7.01
C PHE A 306 15.70 9.32 -8.04
N ASN A 307 14.84 10.31 -8.27
CA ASN A 307 13.85 10.35 -9.36
C ASN A 307 12.66 9.38 -9.22
N THR A 308 12.33 8.98 -8.00
CA THR A 308 11.18 8.13 -7.68
C THR A 308 10.12 8.91 -6.89
N PHE A 309 9.28 8.21 -6.13
CA PHE A 309 8.01 8.71 -5.62
C PHE A 309 7.88 8.43 -4.11
N PRO A 310 6.81 8.88 -3.42
CA PRO A 310 6.63 8.66 -1.99
C PRO A 310 6.52 7.19 -1.61
N TYR A 311 7.20 6.81 -0.53
CA TYR A 311 7.27 5.43 -0.02
C TYR A 311 6.34 5.22 1.18
N THR A 312 5.75 4.04 1.24
CA THR A 312 4.90 3.57 2.33
C THR A 312 5.14 2.08 2.61
N ALA A 313 4.66 1.59 3.75
CA ALA A 313 4.57 0.16 4.01
C ALA A 313 3.66 -0.52 2.98
N PHE A 314 4.12 -1.64 2.42
CA PHE A 314 3.38 -2.33 1.38
C PHE A 314 2.43 -3.36 1.98
N ALA A 315 1.16 -2.98 2.16
CA ALA A 315 0.14 -3.78 2.85
C ALA A 315 -0.06 -5.20 2.28
N GLN A 316 0.19 -5.42 0.98
CA GLN A 316 0.14 -6.75 0.37
C GLN A 316 1.18 -7.70 0.97
N ASN A 317 2.37 -7.17 1.28
CA ASN A 317 3.46 -7.93 1.88
C ASN A 317 3.23 -8.14 3.38
N VAL A 318 2.51 -7.25 4.05
CA VAL A 318 2.04 -7.46 5.44
C VAL A 318 1.13 -8.68 5.52
N GLY A 319 0.16 -8.80 4.61
CA GLY A 319 -0.69 -9.99 4.50
C GLY A 319 0.10 -11.28 4.23
N LEU A 320 1.18 -11.19 3.45
CA LEU A 320 2.08 -12.31 3.18
C LEU A 320 2.76 -12.83 4.47
N VAL A 321 3.20 -11.95 5.36
CA VAL A 321 3.82 -12.32 6.65
C VAL A 321 2.82 -13.09 7.52
N GLY A 322 1.58 -12.61 7.63
CA GLY A 322 0.54 -13.27 8.43
C GLY A 322 0.21 -14.69 7.95
N MET A 323 0.20 -14.89 6.62
CA MET A 323 -0.14 -16.19 6.02
C MET A 323 1.02 -17.18 5.98
N THR A 324 2.25 -16.73 5.71
CA THR A 324 3.43 -17.61 5.63
C THR A 324 4.00 -17.96 6.99
N ARG A 325 3.66 -17.16 8.03
CA ARG A 325 4.24 -17.24 9.38
C ARG A 325 5.76 -17.08 9.42
N VAL A 326 6.37 -16.59 8.34
CA VAL A 326 7.79 -16.23 8.30
C VAL A 326 7.93 -14.82 8.86
N ARG A 327 8.27 -14.74 10.15
CA ARG A 327 8.28 -13.48 10.93
C ARG A 327 9.61 -12.73 10.91
N SER A 328 10.67 -13.34 10.38
CA SER A 328 12.01 -12.76 10.40
C SER A 328 12.10 -11.51 9.53
N ARG A 329 12.59 -10.40 10.10
CA ARG A 329 12.85 -9.16 9.35
C ARG A 329 13.99 -9.33 8.34
N TRP A 330 14.87 -10.31 8.53
CA TRP A 330 15.99 -10.57 7.64
C TRP A 330 15.56 -11.19 6.31
N VAL A 331 14.43 -11.90 6.30
CA VAL A 331 13.81 -12.38 5.04
C VAL A 331 13.37 -11.20 4.18
N VAL A 332 12.71 -10.21 4.80
CA VAL A 332 12.27 -8.99 4.11
C VAL A 332 13.47 -8.09 3.77
N ALA A 333 14.50 -8.05 4.61
CA ALA A 333 15.76 -7.38 4.27
C ALA A 333 16.46 -8.04 3.07
N ALA A 334 16.46 -9.37 2.98
CA ALA A 334 16.97 -10.09 1.81
C ALA A 334 16.15 -9.76 0.55
N ALA A 335 14.82 -9.63 0.67
CA ALA A 335 13.97 -9.13 -0.41
C ALA A 335 14.38 -7.71 -0.85
N GLY A 336 14.67 -6.82 0.11
CA GLY A 336 15.21 -5.48 -0.18
C GLY A 336 16.56 -5.54 -0.92
N GLY A 337 17.45 -6.44 -0.53
CA GLY A 337 18.71 -6.68 -1.24
C GLY A 337 18.50 -7.20 -2.67
N ILE A 338 17.55 -8.10 -2.88
CA ILE A 338 17.17 -8.58 -4.22
C ILE A 338 16.65 -7.42 -5.07
N LEU A 339 15.79 -6.56 -4.53
CA LEU A 339 15.29 -5.38 -5.24
C LEU A 339 16.41 -4.40 -5.62
N VAL A 340 17.38 -4.17 -4.73
CA VAL A 340 18.57 -3.38 -5.05
C VAL A 340 19.30 -3.98 -6.25
N LEU A 341 19.50 -5.30 -6.28
CA LEU A 341 20.13 -5.97 -7.42
C LEU A 341 19.30 -5.84 -8.69
N LEU A 342 17.97 -5.98 -8.62
CA LEU A 342 17.09 -5.82 -9.79
C LEU A 342 17.06 -4.37 -10.30
N GLY A 343 17.11 -3.39 -9.41
CA GLY A 343 17.17 -1.96 -9.76
C GLY A 343 18.48 -1.54 -10.41
N LEU A 344 19.54 -2.35 -10.27
CA LEU A 344 20.82 -2.15 -10.97
C LEU A 344 20.83 -2.75 -12.39
N LEU A 345 19.74 -3.35 -12.86
CA LEU A 345 19.62 -4.00 -14.16
C LEU A 345 18.63 -3.23 -15.08
N PRO A 346 19.07 -2.17 -15.78
CA PRO A 346 18.22 -1.38 -16.69
C PRO A 346 17.44 -2.22 -17.70
N LYS A 347 18.05 -3.30 -18.19
CA LYS A 347 17.45 -4.29 -19.09
C LYS A 347 16.13 -4.87 -18.56
N LEU A 348 16.01 -5.08 -17.24
CA LEU A 348 14.76 -5.52 -16.64
C LEU A 348 13.68 -4.43 -16.70
N GLY A 349 14.06 -3.17 -16.45
CA GLY A 349 13.16 -2.01 -16.61
C GLY A 349 12.67 -1.88 -18.05
N ALA A 350 13.53 -2.08 -19.04
CA ALA A 350 13.16 -2.06 -20.46
C ALA A 350 12.17 -3.17 -20.82
N VAL A 351 12.36 -4.39 -20.31
CA VAL A 351 11.41 -5.50 -20.50
C VAL A 351 10.04 -5.15 -19.92
N VAL A 352 9.99 -4.52 -18.73
CA VAL A 352 8.73 -4.10 -18.12
C VAL A 352 8.07 -2.97 -18.90
N ALA A 353 8.85 -2.00 -19.39
CA ALA A 353 8.35 -0.90 -20.21
C ALA A 353 7.78 -1.40 -21.57
N ALA A 354 8.30 -2.51 -22.10
CA ALA A 354 7.81 -3.15 -23.32
C ALA A 354 6.50 -3.94 -23.14
N VAL A 355 5.99 -4.08 -21.91
CA VAL A 355 4.73 -4.80 -21.66
C VAL A 355 3.56 -4.00 -22.26
N PRO A 356 2.74 -4.59 -23.14
CA PRO A 356 1.63 -3.88 -23.76
C PRO A 356 0.62 -3.38 -22.73
N ALA A 357 0.08 -2.18 -22.95
CA ALA A 357 -0.92 -1.58 -22.07
C ALA A 357 -2.11 -2.52 -21.82
N SER A 358 -2.59 -3.25 -22.83
CA SER A 358 -3.71 -4.19 -22.66
C SER A 358 -3.41 -5.33 -21.67
N VAL A 359 -2.16 -5.80 -21.59
CA VAL A 359 -1.75 -6.80 -20.59
C VAL A 359 -1.78 -6.19 -19.19
N LEU A 360 -1.23 -4.98 -19.04
CA LEU A 360 -1.30 -4.20 -17.80
C LEU A 360 -2.74 -3.88 -17.40
N GLY A 361 -3.66 -3.70 -18.36
CA GLY A 361 -5.07 -3.45 -18.12
C GLY A 361 -5.75 -4.61 -17.40
N GLY A 362 -5.60 -5.84 -17.91
CA GLY A 362 -6.14 -7.04 -17.27
C GLY A 362 -5.61 -7.26 -15.85
N ALA A 363 -4.30 -7.07 -15.66
CA ALA A 363 -3.66 -7.12 -14.35
C ALA A 363 -4.12 -5.98 -13.42
N GLY A 364 -4.21 -4.75 -13.96
CA GLY A 364 -4.58 -3.53 -13.26
C GLY A 364 -6.00 -3.56 -12.71
N LEU A 365 -6.95 -4.15 -13.43
CA LEU A 365 -8.31 -4.35 -12.94
C LEU A 365 -8.34 -5.14 -11.62
N VAL A 366 -7.52 -6.19 -11.52
CA VAL A 366 -7.40 -6.98 -10.29
C VAL A 366 -6.66 -6.20 -9.20
N MET A 367 -5.57 -5.51 -9.54
CA MET A 367 -4.77 -4.74 -8.58
C MET A 367 -5.59 -3.62 -7.93
N PHE A 368 -6.15 -2.70 -8.72
CA PHE A 368 -6.89 -1.54 -8.18
C PHE A 368 -8.24 -1.94 -7.59
N GLY A 369 -8.91 -2.95 -8.18
CA GLY A 369 -10.13 -3.52 -7.60
C GLY A 369 -9.88 -4.12 -6.21
N THR A 370 -8.75 -4.79 -6.01
CA THR A 370 -8.36 -5.33 -4.69
C THR A 370 -8.04 -4.22 -3.69
N VAL A 371 -7.43 -3.10 -4.13
CA VAL A 371 -7.21 -1.92 -3.29
C VAL A 371 -8.54 -1.35 -2.80
N ALA A 372 -9.51 -1.15 -3.70
CA ALA A 372 -10.85 -0.69 -3.33
C ALA A 372 -11.55 -1.64 -2.34
N ALA A 373 -11.46 -2.95 -2.58
CA ALA A 373 -12.00 -3.97 -1.68
C ALA A 373 -11.32 -3.98 -0.30
N SER A 374 -10.01 -3.67 -0.23
CA SER A 374 -9.29 -3.51 1.04
C SER A 374 -9.82 -2.32 1.84
N GLY A 375 -10.15 -1.21 1.17
CA GLY A 375 -10.81 -0.05 1.79
C GLY A 375 -12.17 -0.42 2.40
N LEU A 376 -12.99 -1.17 1.66
CA LEU A 376 -14.27 -1.69 2.16
C LEU A 376 -14.09 -2.63 3.36
N ARG A 377 -13.07 -3.51 3.34
CA ARG A 377 -12.77 -4.39 4.46
C ARG A 377 -12.40 -3.61 5.72
N THR A 378 -11.64 -2.52 5.60
CA THR A 378 -11.34 -1.62 6.73
C THR A 378 -12.59 -0.90 7.22
N LEU A 379 -13.45 -0.42 6.31
CA LEU A 379 -14.71 0.20 6.68
C LEU A 379 -15.68 -0.78 7.36
N ALA A 380 -15.60 -2.07 7.05
CA ALA A 380 -16.44 -3.09 7.69
C ALA A 380 -16.20 -3.23 9.21
N THR A 381 -15.10 -2.68 9.75
CA THR A 381 -14.86 -2.63 11.21
C THR A 381 -15.49 -1.40 11.88
N VAL A 382 -16.13 -0.51 11.11
CA VAL A 382 -16.75 0.73 11.60
C VAL A 382 -18.24 0.50 11.87
N ASP A 383 -18.73 1.06 12.97
CA ASP A 383 -20.16 1.05 13.28
C ASP A 383 -20.92 2.12 12.47
N PHE A 384 -21.81 1.68 11.57
CA PHE A 384 -22.65 2.54 10.73
C PHE A 384 -24.09 2.70 11.26
N ARG A 385 -24.40 2.25 12.48
CA ARG A 385 -25.75 2.43 13.05
C ARG A 385 -26.13 3.89 13.26
N GLY A 386 -25.15 4.79 13.37
CA GLY A 386 -25.33 6.24 13.38
C GLY A 386 -25.19 6.86 11.98
N THR A 387 -25.80 8.03 11.77
CA THR A 387 -25.76 8.74 10.48
C THR A 387 -24.41 9.40 10.18
N HIS A 388 -23.69 9.87 11.21
CA HIS A 388 -22.45 10.65 11.04
C HIS A 388 -21.34 9.90 10.30
N HIS A 389 -21.06 8.64 10.66
CA HIS A 389 -20.04 7.85 9.99
C HIS A 389 -20.40 7.59 8.52
N LEU A 390 -21.66 7.25 8.23
CA LEU A 390 -22.12 7.03 6.86
C LEU A 390 -22.01 8.30 6.02
N THR A 391 -22.36 9.46 6.58
CA THR A 391 -22.22 10.77 5.91
C THR A 391 -20.75 11.08 5.59
N VAL A 392 -19.82 10.84 6.52
CA VAL A 392 -18.38 11.04 6.27
C VAL A 392 -17.93 10.21 5.08
N VAL A 393 -18.26 8.92 5.03
CA VAL A 393 -17.88 8.06 3.89
C VAL A 393 -18.53 8.53 2.59
N ALA A 394 -19.85 8.70 2.59
CA ALA A 394 -20.63 9.00 1.39
C ALA A 394 -20.18 10.31 0.72
N VAL A 395 -20.04 11.39 1.50
CA VAL A 395 -19.66 12.70 0.96
C VAL A 395 -18.19 12.70 0.51
N SER A 396 -17.29 12.05 1.27
CA SER A 396 -15.88 11.99 0.89
C SER A 396 -15.65 11.19 -0.38
N VAL A 397 -16.33 10.05 -0.54
CA VAL A 397 -16.30 9.27 -1.78
C VAL A 397 -16.87 10.09 -2.93
N ALA A 398 -18.02 10.75 -2.74
CA ALA A 398 -18.62 11.58 -3.77
C ALA A 398 -17.67 12.69 -4.23
N ILE A 399 -17.10 13.47 -3.31
CA ILE A 399 -16.16 14.56 -3.63
C ILE A 399 -14.89 14.01 -4.29
N GLY A 400 -14.34 12.90 -3.80
CA GLY A 400 -13.17 12.28 -4.43
C GLY A 400 -13.44 11.77 -5.84
N MET A 401 -14.67 11.37 -6.16
CA MET A 401 -15.05 10.90 -7.50
C MET A 401 -15.46 12.02 -8.46
N LEU A 402 -15.74 13.23 -7.98
CA LEU A 402 -16.16 14.35 -8.84
C LEU A 402 -15.17 14.64 -9.98
N PRO A 403 -13.87 14.89 -9.74
CA PRO A 403 -12.94 15.19 -10.84
C PRO A 403 -12.67 13.99 -11.75
N VAL A 404 -12.91 12.76 -11.25
CA VAL A 404 -12.80 11.53 -12.03
C VAL A 404 -13.99 11.37 -12.99
N GLY A 405 -15.21 11.66 -12.52
CA GLY A 405 -16.44 11.52 -13.30
C GLY A 405 -16.76 12.73 -14.17
N VAL A 406 -16.34 13.92 -13.78
CA VAL A 406 -16.55 15.18 -14.50
C VAL A 406 -15.19 15.89 -14.66
N PRO A 407 -14.40 15.51 -15.68
CA PRO A 407 -13.14 16.18 -15.95
C PRO A 407 -13.36 17.67 -16.18
N LYS A 408 -12.43 18.52 -15.70
CA LYS A 408 -12.50 20.00 -15.80
C LYS A 408 -13.62 20.67 -14.99
N ILE A 409 -14.19 19.98 -14.01
CA ILE A 409 -15.20 20.56 -13.11
C ILE A 409 -14.72 21.85 -12.42
N TYR A 410 -13.42 21.96 -12.14
CA TYR A 410 -12.81 23.13 -11.49
C TYR A 410 -12.05 24.06 -12.45
N ALA A 411 -12.27 23.98 -13.76
CA ALA A 411 -11.49 24.75 -14.75
C ALA A 411 -11.56 26.28 -14.58
N GLU A 412 -12.62 26.81 -13.95
CA GLU A 412 -12.78 28.24 -13.66
C GLU A 412 -12.21 28.65 -12.30
N PHE A 413 -11.68 27.70 -11.51
CA PHE A 413 -11.06 27.98 -10.22
C PHE A 413 -9.60 28.39 -10.39
N PRO A 414 -8.97 29.02 -9.39
CA PRO A 414 -7.54 29.32 -9.43
C PRO A 414 -6.67 28.05 -9.54
N ASP A 415 -5.52 28.16 -10.21
CA ASP A 415 -4.60 27.02 -10.47
C ASP A 415 -4.25 26.22 -9.21
N TRP A 416 -3.97 26.91 -8.09
CA TRP A 416 -3.64 26.25 -6.83
C TRP A 416 -4.78 25.35 -6.31
N PHE A 417 -6.02 25.70 -6.60
CA PHE A 417 -7.19 24.93 -6.20
C PHE A 417 -7.35 23.72 -7.13
N GLN A 418 -7.15 23.90 -8.43
CA GLN A 418 -7.17 22.82 -9.42
C GLN A 418 -6.14 21.73 -9.05
N THR A 419 -4.87 22.10 -8.82
CA THR A 419 -3.79 21.16 -8.47
C THR A 419 -4.08 20.30 -7.22
N VAL A 420 -4.91 20.77 -6.29
CA VAL A 420 -5.28 20.01 -5.08
C VAL A 420 -6.61 19.28 -5.26
N MET A 421 -7.60 19.92 -5.86
CA MET A 421 -8.99 19.44 -5.86
C MET A 421 -9.36 18.63 -7.11
N ASP A 422 -8.67 18.82 -8.24
CA ASP A 422 -8.79 17.91 -9.40
C ASP A 422 -8.11 16.55 -9.13
N SER A 423 -7.28 16.47 -8.08
CA SER A 423 -6.82 15.20 -7.55
C SER A 423 -7.93 14.55 -6.70
N GLY A 424 -8.68 13.63 -7.30
CA GLY A 424 -9.77 12.92 -6.61
C GLY A 424 -9.35 12.25 -5.29
N ILE A 425 -8.12 11.74 -5.22
CA ILE A 425 -7.55 11.19 -3.99
C ILE A 425 -7.37 12.31 -2.95
N SER A 426 -6.74 13.43 -3.31
CA SER A 426 -6.48 14.54 -2.38
C SER A 426 -7.77 15.19 -1.89
N ALA A 427 -8.70 15.49 -2.80
CA ALA A 427 -10.02 16.06 -2.48
C ALA A 427 -10.81 15.14 -1.54
N GLY A 428 -10.80 13.83 -1.82
CA GLY A 428 -11.41 12.82 -0.97
C GLY A 428 -10.79 12.74 0.43
N CYS A 429 -9.46 12.78 0.51
CA CYS A 429 -8.72 12.76 1.79
C CYS A 429 -9.03 13.98 2.64
N ILE A 430 -8.94 15.19 2.06
CA ILE A 430 -9.23 16.44 2.75
C ILE A 430 -10.66 16.41 3.28
N THR A 431 -11.61 16.00 2.45
CA THR A 431 -13.02 15.89 2.84
C THR A 431 -13.21 14.90 3.99
N ALA A 432 -12.64 13.70 3.91
CA ALA A 432 -12.76 12.68 4.96
C ALA A 432 -12.22 13.16 6.30
N ILE A 433 -11.07 13.84 6.29
CA ILE A 433 -10.46 14.40 7.50
C ILE A 433 -11.35 15.52 8.07
N LEU A 434 -11.76 16.49 7.25
CA LEU A 434 -12.55 17.64 7.71
C LEU A 434 -13.92 17.21 8.24
N LEU A 435 -14.61 16.30 7.56
CA LEU A 435 -15.91 15.79 8.02
C LEU A 435 -15.78 14.95 9.29
N ASN A 436 -14.72 14.15 9.42
CA ASN A 436 -14.45 13.41 10.65
C ASN A 436 -14.16 14.36 11.85
N LEU A 437 -13.45 15.46 11.60
CA LEU A 437 -13.24 16.48 12.62
C LEU A 437 -14.56 17.16 13.01
N LEU A 438 -15.39 17.52 12.02
CA LEU A 438 -16.66 18.19 12.24
C LEU A 438 -17.65 17.33 13.04
N PHE A 439 -17.88 16.08 12.61
CA PHE A 439 -18.94 15.25 13.18
C PHE A 439 -18.50 14.44 14.40
N ASN A 440 -17.23 14.05 14.49
CA ASN A 440 -16.76 13.13 15.55
C ASN A 440 -15.82 13.80 16.58
N HIS A 441 -15.37 15.03 16.35
CA HIS A 441 -14.46 15.76 17.26
C HIS A 441 -14.94 17.17 17.64
N GLY A 442 -16.05 17.65 17.07
CA GLY A 442 -16.62 18.97 17.38
C GLY A 442 -17.28 19.05 18.77
N PRO A 443 -17.60 20.27 19.27
CA PRO A 443 -18.31 20.48 20.53
C PRO A 443 -19.72 19.87 20.43
N GLY A 444 -19.92 18.70 21.05
CA GLY A 444 -21.16 17.90 20.96
C GLY A 444 -20.93 16.41 20.70
N ALA A 445 -19.74 16.00 20.26
CA ALA A 445 -19.41 14.60 19.98
C ALA A 445 -19.20 13.73 21.25
N ALA A 446 -19.02 14.34 22.41
CA ALA A 446 -18.72 13.65 23.67
C ALA A 446 -19.88 12.83 24.24
N ASP A 447 -21.11 12.98 23.73
CA ASP A 447 -22.31 12.44 24.39
C ASP A 447 -22.83 11.12 23.79
N LYS A 448 -22.17 10.53 22.77
CA LYS A 448 -22.71 9.32 22.08
C LYS A 448 -21.70 8.22 21.75
N GLY A 449 -20.45 8.34 22.20
CA GLY A 449 -19.36 7.40 21.88
C GLY A 449 -19.08 6.33 22.94
N ALA A 450 -20.03 5.97 23.82
CA ALA A 450 -19.84 4.86 24.74
C ALA A 450 -19.87 3.54 23.95
N VAL A 451 -18.67 3.00 23.68
CA VAL A 451 -18.49 1.61 23.26
C VAL A 451 -19.19 0.73 24.30
N PRO A 452 -20.20 -0.08 23.95
CA PRO A 452 -20.68 -1.10 24.87
C PRO A 452 -19.50 -2.04 25.14
N GLY A 453 -19.10 -2.16 26.40
CA GLY A 453 -18.06 -3.12 26.79
C GLY A 453 -18.41 -4.54 26.31
N PRO A 454 -17.44 -5.45 26.25
CA PRO A 454 -17.71 -6.84 25.92
C PRO A 454 -18.81 -7.34 26.87
N ARG A 455 -19.91 -7.86 26.31
CA ARG A 455 -20.91 -8.54 27.14
C ARG A 455 -20.17 -9.64 27.90
N PRO A 456 -20.31 -9.74 29.24
CA PRO A 456 -19.84 -10.93 29.93
C PRO A 456 -20.48 -12.14 29.25
N ALA A 457 -19.66 -13.14 28.93
CA ALA A 457 -20.15 -14.42 28.47
C ALA A 457 -21.20 -14.87 29.49
N GLY A 458 -22.44 -15.05 29.03
CA GLY A 458 -23.50 -15.57 29.89
C GLY A 458 -23.02 -16.89 30.48
N ASP A 459 -23.13 -17.00 31.79
CA ASP A 459 -22.90 -18.24 32.52
C ASP A 459 -23.70 -19.35 31.84
N ALA A 460 -22.97 -20.29 31.26
CA ALA A 460 -23.51 -21.53 30.77
C ALA A 460 -23.75 -22.44 31.98
N ASP A 461 -24.72 -22.09 32.82
CA ASP A 461 -25.23 -22.90 33.93
C ASP A 461 -26.65 -22.43 34.29
N ASP A 462 -27.59 -22.60 33.36
CA ASP A 462 -29.02 -22.61 33.66
C ASP A 462 -29.69 -23.72 32.82
N VAL A 463 -29.42 -24.96 33.23
CA VAL A 463 -30.24 -26.12 32.87
C VAL A 463 -31.44 -26.11 33.82
N PRO A 464 -32.69 -25.99 33.35
CA PRO A 464 -33.83 -26.17 34.25
C PRO A 464 -33.94 -27.66 34.58
N SER A 465 -33.46 -28.03 35.77
CA SER A 465 -33.70 -29.34 36.37
C SER A 465 -35.21 -29.51 36.59
N GLY A 466 -35.77 -30.54 35.99
CA GLY A 466 -37.17 -30.90 36.16
C GLY A 466 -37.54 -31.07 37.63
N LYS A 467 -38.70 -30.51 37.99
CA LYS A 467 -39.49 -30.99 39.12
C LYS A 467 -40.79 -31.54 38.57
N SER A 468 -40.95 -32.84 38.73
CA SER A 468 -42.23 -33.51 38.75
C SER A 468 -43.00 -33.02 39.96
N GLU A 469 -44.23 -32.56 39.79
CA GLU A 469 -45.25 -32.73 40.81
C GLU A 469 -46.62 -32.74 40.13
N SER A 470 -47.27 -33.88 40.32
CA SER A 470 -48.65 -34.18 40.01
C SER A 470 -49.62 -33.33 40.84
N GLU A 471 -50.77 -33.02 40.25
CA GLU A 471 -52.12 -32.95 40.84
C GLU A 471 -52.90 -31.71 40.38
N GLY A 472 -54.18 -31.92 40.06
CA GLY A 472 -55.16 -30.84 39.96
C GLY A 472 -55.97 -30.80 38.67
N ALA A 473 -56.80 -31.82 38.44
CA ALA A 473 -57.97 -31.69 37.58
C ALA A 473 -58.91 -30.61 38.14
N GLY A 474 -59.34 -29.66 37.31
CA GLY A 474 -60.23 -28.59 37.75
C GLY A 474 -60.78 -27.72 36.60
N ARG A 475 -61.81 -28.25 35.95
CA ARG A 475 -63.04 -27.58 35.46
C ARG A 475 -63.05 -26.08 35.05
N THR A 476 -63.76 -25.89 33.93
CA THR A 476 -64.80 -24.88 33.61
C THR A 476 -64.42 -23.51 33.02
N ASP A 477 -64.92 -23.35 31.77
CA ASP A 477 -65.76 -22.27 31.25
C ASP A 477 -65.14 -20.97 30.73
N GLY A 478 -65.50 -20.67 29.47
CA GLY A 478 -66.07 -19.36 29.13
C GLY A 478 -65.46 -18.63 27.95
N GLU A 479 -66.23 -18.64 26.84
CA GLU A 479 -66.22 -17.79 25.63
C GLU A 479 -65.12 -17.94 24.57
#